data_AF-A0ABD0LRN1-F1
#
_entry.id   AF-A0ABD0LRN1-F1
#
_cell.length_a   1.000
_cell.length_b   1.000
_cell.length_c   1.000
_cell.angle_alpha   90.00
_cell.angle_beta   90.00
_cell.angle_gamma   90.00
#
_symmetry.space_group_name_H-M   'P 1'
#
loop_
_entity.id
_entity.type
_entity.pdbx_description
1 polymer ?
#
loop_
_entity_poly.entity_id
_entity_poly.type
_entity_poly.pdbx_seq_one_letter_code
_entity_poly.pdbx_strand_id
1 'polypeptide(L)' 'MLEIKPQLRGILMSRLKLSSAICAGFVLTMGMSFKLMHNDARKKNYRRFYKYYDAEADYERMVEAGVFDSVRPGGEIVPP' A
#
# COMPACT_ATOMS: atom_id res chain seq x y z
N MET A 1 -49.97 7.11 -27.59
CA MET A 1 -49.06 6.51 -26.59
C MET A 1 -48.89 5.04 -26.95
N LEU A 2 -47.82 4.67 -27.65
CA LEU A 2 -47.56 3.26 -27.97
C LEU A 2 -46.92 2.62 -26.74
N GLU A 3 -47.67 1.76 -26.04
CA GLU A 3 -47.14 1.00 -24.91
C GLU A 3 -46.15 -0.05 -25.41
N ILE A 4 -44.88 0.10 -25.03
CA ILE A 4 -43.85 -0.90 -25.25
C ILE A 4 -44.09 -2.02 -24.23
N LYS A 5 -44.41 -3.23 -24.70
CA LYS A 5 -44.61 -4.39 -23.82
C LYS A 5 -43.33 -4.68 -23.02
N PRO A 6 -43.36 -4.63 -21.68
CA PRO A 6 -42.18 -4.91 -20.87
C PRO A 6 -41.81 -6.40 -20.95
N GLN A 7 -40.52 -6.71 -20.81
CA GLN A 7 -40.07 -8.10 -20.69
C GLN A 7 -40.46 -8.67 -19.32
N LEU A 8 -41.30 -9.71 -19.32
CA LEU A 8 -41.78 -10.39 -18.11
C LEU A 8 -41.07 -11.72 -17.81
N ARG A 9 -40.16 -12.19 -18.70
CA ARG A 9 -39.44 -13.47 -18.57
C ARG A 9 -37.93 -13.27 -18.71
N GLY A 10 -37.15 -14.07 -18.00
CA GLY A 10 -35.67 -14.06 -18.11
C GLY A 10 -34.98 -12.86 -17.45
N ILE A 11 -35.70 -12.04 -16.69
CA ILE A 11 -35.20 -10.83 -16.04
C ILE A 11 -34.02 -11.16 -15.11
N LEU A 12 -34.13 -12.26 -14.36
CA LEU A 12 -33.08 -12.71 -13.44
C LEU A 12 -31.78 -13.05 -14.18
N MET A 13 -31.85 -13.81 -15.26
CA MET A 13 -30.67 -14.20 -16.04
C MET A 13 -29.99 -12.99 -16.69
N SER A 14 -30.77 -12.01 -17.16
CA SER A 14 -30.24 -10.77 -17.72
C SER A 14 -29.50 -9.95 -16.66
N ARG A 15 -30.10 -9.77 -15.48
CA ARG A 15 -29.48 -9.06 -14.34
C ARG A 15 -28.26 -9.79 -13.79
N LEU A 16 -28.27 -11.12 -13.77
CA LEU A 16 -27.15 -11.93 -13.30
C LEU A 16 -25.92 -11.77 -14.21
N LYS A 17 -26.11 -11.83 -15.53
CA LYS A 17 -25.02 -11.60 -16.50
C LYS A 17 -24.42 -10.19 -16.39
N LEU A 18 -25.29 -9.20 -16.20
CA LEU A 18 -24.86 -7.81 -16.03
C LEU A 18 -24.05 -7.64 -14.74
N SER A 19 -24.58 -8.12 -13.61
CA SER A 19 -23.88 -8.04 -12.32
C SER A 19 -22.58 -8.84 -12.28
N SER A 20 -22.52 -10.00 -12.95
CA SER A 20 -21.27 -10.77 -13.07
C SER A 20 -20.20 -10.03 -13.88
N ALA A 21 -20.58 -9.34 -14.95
CA ALA A 21 -19.64 -8.55 -15.76
C ALA A 21 -19.10 -7.35 -14.96
N ILE A 22 -19.98 -6.67 -14.22
CA ILE A 22 -19.59 -5.56 -13.33
C ILE A 22 -18.65 -6.04 -12.22
N CYS A 23 -18.97 -7.17 -11.58
CA CYS A 23 -18.11 -7.75 -10.56
C CYS A 23 -16.72 -8.11 -11.12
N ALA A 24 -16.65 -8.73 -12.29
CA ALA A 24 -15.39 -9.07 -12.92
C ALA A 24 -14.52 -7.83 -13.18
N GLY A 25 -15.12 -6.75 -13.71
CA GLY A 25 -14.45 -5.48 -13.88
C GLY A 25 -13.96 -4.89 -12.56
N PHE A 26 -14.81 -4.92 -11.53
CA PHE A 26 -14.48 -4.38 -10.21
C PHE A 26 -13.34 -5.12 -9.52
N VAL A 27 -13.29 -6.46 -9.60
CA VAL A 27 -12.21 -7.25 -9.00
C VAL A 27 -10.86 -6.91 -9.64
N LEU A 28 -10.83 -6.76 -10.97
CA LEU A 28 -9.59 -6.43 -11.69
C LEU A 28 -9.08 -5.02 -11.33
N THR A 29 -9.98 -4.03 -11.27
CA THR A 29 -9.60 -2.66 -10.90
C THR A 29 -9.14 -2.59 -9.45
N MET A 30 -9.84 -3.27 -8.53
CA MET A 30 -9.45 -3.31 -7.12
C MET A 30 -8.09 -3.99 -6.92
N GLY A 31 -7.85 -5.11 -7.63
CA GLY A 31 -6.56 -5.81 -7.58
C GLY A 31 -5.39 -4.96 -8.09
N MET A 32 -5.57 -4.26 -9.21
CA MET A 32 -4.57 -3.33 -9.73
C MET A 32 -4.33 -2.15 -8.79
N SER A 33 -5.40 -1.55 -8.25
CA SER A 33 -5.29 -0.48 -7.25
C SER A 33 -4.49 -0.92 -6.03
N PHE A 34 -4.77 -2.11 -5.48
CA PHE A 34 -4.03 -2.60 -4.32
C PHE A 34 -2.55 -2.82 -4.63
N LYS A 35 -2.21 -3.38 -5.80
CA LYS A 35 -0.82 -3.57 -6.21
C LYS A 35 -0.07 -2.25 -6.33
N LEU A 36 -0.67 -1.25 -6.97
CA LEU A 36 -0.02 0.05 -7.19
C LEU A 36 0.08 0.87 -5.91
N MET A 37 -1.01 0.95 -5.15
CA MET A 37 -1.11 1.84 -3.99
C MET A 37 -0.47 1.25 -2.74
N HIS A 38 -0.54 -0.08 -2.54
CA HIS A 38 0.04 -0.72 -1.37
C HIS A 38 1.43 -1.28 -1.67
N ASN A 39 1.54 -2.24 -2.59
CA ASN A 39 2.78 -2.99 -2.79
C ASN A 39 3.88 -2.13 -3.40
N ASP A 40 3.58 -1.39 -4.47
CA ASP A 40 4.59 -0.59 -5.16
C ASP A 40 4.99 0.66 -4.35
N ALA A 41 4.06 1.28 -3.62
CA ALA A 41 4.35 2.39 -2.71
C ALA A 41 5.32 1.96 -1.60
N ARG A 42 5.08 0.81 -0.95
CA ARG A 42 5.99 0.25 0.05
C ARG A 42 7.38 0.04 -0.54
N LYS A 43 7.47 -0.67 -1.67
CA LYS A 43 8.75 -0.95 -2.33
C LYS A 43 9.48 0.35 -2.74
N LYS A 44 8.75 1.36 -3.20
CA LYS A 44 9.31 2.68 -3.55
C LYS A 44 9.87 3.39 -2.32
N ASN A 45 9.19 3.35 -1.18
CA ASN A 45 9.66 3.99 0.06
C ASN A 45 10.92 3.32 0.58
N TYR A 46 10.96 1.97 0.62
CA TYR A 46 12.18 1.25 1.01
C TYR A 46 13.36 1.59 0.09
N ARG A 47 13.16 1.60 -1.24
CA ARG A 47 14.22 2.02 -2.16
C ARG A 47 14.65 3.46 -1.95
N ARG A 48 13.71 4.36 -1.66
CA ARG A 48 14.01 5.79 -1.43
C ARG A 48 14.82 5.98 -0.15
N PHE A 49 14.50 5.24 0.91
CA PHE A 49 15.24 5.25 2.15
C PHE A 49 16.71 4.89 1.89
N TYR A 50 16.98 3.70 1.36
CA TYR A 50 18.35 3.25 1.13
C TYR A 50 19.12 4.05 0.07
N LYS A 51 18.45 4.78 -0.82
CA LYS A 51 19.14 5.61 -1.83
C LYS A 51 19.86 6.81 -1.22
N TYR A 52 19.34 7.35 -0.13
CA TYR A 52 19.87 8.55 0.52
C TYR A 52 20.22 8.32 1.99
N TYR A 53 20.19 7.06 2.43
CA TYR A 53 20.49 6.71 3.81
C TYR A 53 22.00 6.73 4.03
N ASP A 54 22.42 7.56 4.98
CA ASP A 54 23.79 7.59 5.50
C ASP A 54 23.76 7.03 6.92
N ALA A 55 24.44 5.90 7.12
CA ALA A 55 24.41 5.18 8.38
C ALA A 55 25.21 5.89 9.48
N GLU A 56 26.28 6.60 9.13
CA GLU A 56 27.13 7.30 10.11
C GLU A 56 26.38 8.51 10.67
N ALA A 57 25.78 9.32 9.82
CA ALA A 57 24.97 10.47 10.25
C ALA A 57 23.74 10.05 11.08
N ASP A 58 23.12 8.91 10.77
CA ASP A 58 22.00 8.39 11.56
C ASP A 58 22.45 7.87 12.92
N TYR A 59 23.60 7.21 12.97
CA TYR A 59 24.24 6.75 14.20
C TYR A 59 24.62 7.92 15.12
N GLU A 60 25.26 8.97 14.60
CA GLU A 60 25.60 10.17 15.38
C GLU A 60 24.36 10.81 16.02
N ARG A 61 23.26 10.94 15.26
CA ARG A 61 21.98 11.42 15.81
C ARG A 61 21.44 10.53 16.93
N MET A 62 21.57 9.21 16.80
CA MET A 62 21.09 8.26 17.81
C MET A 62 21.98 8.26 19.06
N VAL A 63 23.30 8.45 18.91
CA VAL A 63 24.25 8.65 20.01
C VAL A 63 23.93 9.93 20.76
N GLU A 64 23.75 11.06 20.06
CA GLU A 64 23.36 12.33 20.70
C GLU A 64 22.01 12.24 21.42
N ALA A 65 21.06 11.47 20.86
CA ALA A 65 19.77 11.21 21.49
C ALA A 65 19.87 10.24 22.70
N GLY A 66 21.05 9.66 22.97
CA GLY A 66 21.27 8.77 24.11
C GLY A 66 20.51 7.45 24.04
N VAL A 67 20.22 6.96 22.82
CA VAL A 67 19.44 5.71 22.60
C VAL A 67 20.26 4.46 22.92
N PHE A 68 21.60 4.55 22.83
CA PHE A 68 22.48 3.42 23.04
C PHE A 68 22.95 3.32 24.50
N ASP A 69 22.80 2.14 25.11
CA ASP A 69 23.39 1.86 26.42
C ASP A 69 24.92 1.70 26.37
N SER A 70 25.45 1.32 25.20
CA SER A 70 26.89 1.11 24.98
C SER A 70 27.68 2.39 24.75
N VAL A 71 27.02 3.47 24.33
CA VAL A 71 27.66 4.75 23.97
C VAL A 71 26.87 5.88 24.59
N ARG A 72 27.49 6.62 25.51
CA ARG A 72 26.85 7.78 26.13
C ARG A 72 26.72 8.94 25.12
N PRO A 73 25.69 9.80 25.25
CA PRO A 73 25.58 11.01 24.45
C PRO A 73 26.85 11.86 24.62
N GLY A 74 27.63 11.98 23.54
CA GLY A 74 28.97 12.58 23.55
C GLY A 74 30.10 11.68 23.05
N GLY A 75 29.83 10.39 22.75
CA GLY A 75 30.79 9.51 22.08
C GLY A 75 31.74 8.75 23.02
N GLU A 76 31.49 8.78 24.33
CA GLU A 76 32.22 7.95 25.29
C GLU A 76 31.69 6.50 25.24
N ILE A 77 32.59 5.58 24.87
CA ILE A 77 32.35 4.14 24.89
C ILE A 77 32.43 3.69 26.35
N VAL A 78 31.37 3.11 26.88
CA VAL A 78 31.38 2.55 28.24
C VAL A 78 32.13 1.22 28.19
N PRO A 79 33.29 1.06 28.86
CA PRO A 79 33.95 -0.23 28.95
C PRO A 79 33.08 -1.23 29.73
N PRO A 80 33.18 -2.54 29.44
CA PRO A 80 32.35 -3.58 30.06
C PRO A 80 32.50 -3.66 31.58
#